data_AF-A0A8H6XM95-F1
#
_entry.id   AF-A0A8H6XM95-F1
#
_cell.length_a   1.000
_cell.length_b   1.000
_cell.length_c   1.000
_cell.angle_alpha   90.00
_cell.angle_beta   90.00
_cell.angle_gamma   90.00
#
_symmetry.space_group_name_H-M   'P 1'
#
loop_
_entity.id
_entity.type
_entity.pdbx_description
1 polymer ?
#
loop_
_entity_poly.entity_id
_entity_poly.type
_entity_poly.pdbx_seq_one_letter_code
_entity_poly.pdbx_strand_id
1 'polypeptide(L)'
;MEAGMTWAPEATWDPTMKKFVVYWASNIFAASDTNHTGSTYAQIMFATTTDFVTFSAPQVWIDKGTAVIDTTVGRDPASGFYHRFSKINGLILQEKSTSLFRTWQTVANGVGQAQFGDVEGPLIFLSNVFSGEWHLWVDGISPQGYHPLETTNITSGVWTASTGYMLPPNPRHGTVFSISATEAANLAAVKV
;
A
#
# COMPACT_ATOMS: atom_id res chain seq x y z
N MET A 1 -3.30 19.57 15.53
CA MET A 1 -4.06 18.44 14.97
C MET A 1 -3.58 17.21 15.69
N GLU A 2 -4.49 16.32 16.09
CA GLU A 2 -4.14 15.11 16.84
C GLU A 2 -4.54 13.88 16.01
N ALA A 3 -3.65 12.88 15.97
CA ALA A 3 -3.88 11.64 15.23
C ALA A 3 -4.58 10.61 16.13
N GLY A 4 -5.63 9.97 15.61
CA GLY A 4 -6.36 8.93 16.32
C GLY A 4 -5.73 7.54 16.26
N MET A 5 -4.96 7.26 15.19
CA MET A 5 -4.32 5.96 14.98
C MET A 5 -3.17 6.00 13.97
N THR A 6 -2.40 4.90 13.91
CA THR A 6 -1.32 4.66 12.96
C THR A 6 -1.50 3.32 12.25
N TRP A 7 -2.60 3.16 11.50
CA TRP A 7 -2.96 1.89 10.88
C TRP A 7 -2.23 1.62 9.58
N ALA A 8 -1.88 0.35 9.36
CA ALA A 8 -1.26 -0.18 8.14
C ALA A 8 -0.09 0.69 7.62
N PRO A 9 0.95 0.95 8.43
CA PRO A 9 2.06 1.77 7.99
C PRO A 9 2.89 1.04 6.93
N GLU A 10 3.23 1.76 5.87
CA GLU A 10 4.15 1.31 4.82
C GLU A 10 5.17 2.39 4.50
N ALA A 11 6.26 2.01 3.83
CA ALA A 11 7.35 2.91 3.49
C ALA A 11 7.80 2.73 2.04
N THR A 12 7.91 3.84 1.31
CA THR A 12 8.44 3.85 -0.07
C THR A 12 9.63 4.80 -0.16
N TRP A 13 10.72 4.36 -0.78
CA TRP A 13 11.86 5.21 -1.06
C TRP A 13 11.56 6.23 -2.17
N ASP A 14 11.76 7.52 -1.89
CA ASP A 14 11.75 8.58 -2.90
C ASP A 14 13.20 8.91 -3.31
N PRO A 15 13.62 8.60 -4.56
CA PRO A 15 14.99 8.84 -5.02
C PRO A 15 15.32 10.33 -5.22
N THR A 16 14.32 11.19 -5.37
CA THR A 16 14.50 12.65 -5.51
C THR A 16 14.83 13.26 -4.16
N MET A 17 14.08 12.88 -3.12
CA MET A 17 14.29 13.36 -1.76
C MET A 17 15.44 12.64 -1.05
N LYS A 18 15.79 11.44 -1.50
CA LYS A 18 16.70 10.50 -0.83
C LYS A 18 16.22 10.19 0.60
N LYS A 19 14.93 9.92 0.73
CA LYS A 19 14.27 9.59 2.00
C LYS A 19 13.22 8.52 1.77
N PHE A 20 12.94 7.74 2.81
CA PHE A 20 11.70 6.97 2.87
C PHE A 20 10.54 7.91 3.18
N VAL A 21 9.45 7.73 2.44
CA VAL A 21 8.13 8.28 2.73
C VAL A 21 7.36 7.18 3.43
N VAL A 22 7.13 7.36 4.73
CA VAL A 22 6.34 6.44 5.57
C VAL A 22 4.93 6.98 5.65
N TYR A 23 3.94 6.16 5.34
CA TYR A 23 2.54 6.57 5.27
C TYR A 23 1.61 5.57 5.98
N TRP A 24 0.53 6.07 6.56
CA TRP A 24 -0.40 5.30 7.38
C TRP A 24 -1.78 5.95 7.41
N ALA A 25 -2.82 5.19 7.75
CA ALA A 25 -4.16 5.74 7.93
C ALA A 25 -4.36 6.30 9.34
N SER A 26 -4.98 7.48 9.45
CA SER A 26 -5.36 8.10 10.72
C SER A 26 -6.64 8.92 10.58
N ASN A 27 -7.50 8.82 11.58
CA ASN A 27 -8.49 9.84 11.89
C ASN A 27 -7.75 11.08 12.40
N ILE A 28 -8.16 12.26 11.96
CA ILE A 28 -7.54 13.52 12.36
C ILE A 28 -8.55 14.34 13.16
N PHE A 29 -8.14 14.73 14.36
CA PHE A 29 -8.93 15.52 15.29
C PHE A 29 -8.36 16.94 15.44
N ALA A 30 -9.24 17.88 15.79
CA ALA A 30 -8.82 19.21 16.17
C ALA A 30 -7.97 19.14 17.46
N ALA A 31 -6.97 20.01 17.60
CA ALA A 31 -6.12 20.02 18.80
C ALA A 31 -6.90 20.29 20.10
N SER A 32 -8.06 20.92 20.00
CA SER A 32 -8.97 21.18 21.12
C SER A 32 -9.83 19.97 21.50
N ASP A 33 -9.97 18.96 20.63
CA ASP A 33 -10.73 17.75 20.90
C ASP A 33 -9.81 16.68 21.51
N THR A 34 -9.34 16.93 22.73
CA THR A 34 -8.39 16.05 23.43
C THR A 34 -8.97 14.67 23.77
N ASN A 35 -10.28 14.50 23.66
CA ASN A 35 -10.97 13.23 23.92
C ASN A 35 -11.28 12.44 22.65
N HIS A 36 -10.93 12.97 21.46
CA HIS A 36 -11.17 12.33 20.16
C HIS A 36 -12.62 11.88 19.96
N THR A 37 -13.58 12.74 20.33
CA THR A 37 -15.02 12.41 20.30
C THR A 37 -15.74 12.98 19.08
N GLY A 38 -15.12 13.93 18.38
CA GLY A 38 -15.65 14.51 17.15
C GLY A 38 -15.73 13.49 16.02
N SER A 39 -16.68 13.70 15.11
CA SER A 39 -16.77 12.89 13.89
C SER A 39 -15.63 13.24 12.94
N THR A 40 -14.98 12.22 12.38
CA THR A 40 -13.87 12.34 11.43
C THR A 40 -13.80 11.07 10.58
N TYR A 41 -12.94 11.06 9.57
CA TYR A 41 -12.70 9.90 8.72
C TYR A 41 -11.20 9.70 8.53
N ALA A 42 -10.81 8.48 8.19
CA ALA A 42 -9.41 8.15 8.00
C ALA A 42 -8.85 8.85 6.75
N GLN A 43 -7.75 9.56 6.94
CA GLN A 43 -6.92 10.12 5.88
C GLN A 43 -5.58 9.38 5.90
N ILE A 44 -4.89 9.35 4.76
CA ILE A 44 -3.53 8.82 4.74
C ILE A 44 -2.58 9.95 5.10
N MET A 45 -1.88 9.78 6.22
CA MET A 45 -0.81 10.63 6.70
C MET A 45 0.53 10.15 6.15
N PHE A 46 1.54 11.02 6.13
CA PHE A 46 2.91 10.63 5.87
C PHE A 46 3.91 11.41 6.72
N ALA A 47 5.08 10.82 6.92
CA ALA A 47 6.30 11.48 7.38
C ALA A 47 7.50 10.96 6.57
N THR A 48 8.61 11.69 6.59
CA THR A 48 9.84 11.27 5.91
C THR A 48 10.94 10.93 6.91
N THR A 49 11.77 9.95 6.56
CA THR A 49 12.90 9.51 7.37
C THR A 49 14.05 9.01 6.49
N THR A 50 15.27 9.01 7.02
CA THR A 50 16.45 8.37 6.42
C THR A 50 16.91 7.14 7.18
N ASP A 51 16.44 6.96 8.41
CA ASP A 51 17.00 6.01 9.38
C ASP A 51 15.92 5.21 10.16
N PHE A 52 14.64 5.49 9.94
CA PHE A 52 13.51 4.93 10.68
C PHE A 52 13.55 5.20 12.20
N VAL A 53 14.33 6.20 12.63
CA VAL A 53 14.42 6.65 14.03
C VAL A 53 13.97 8.11 14.13
N THR A 54 14.45 8.95 13.22
CA THR A 54 14.11 10.37 13.15
C THR A 54 13.13 10.61 12.01
N PHE A 55 11.97 11.17 12.34
CA PHE A 55 10.91 11.47 11.38
C PHE A 55 10.68 12.97 11.25
N SER A 56 10.31 13.43 10.06
CA SER A 56 9.75 14.77 9.89
C SER A 56 8.39 14.89 10.60
N ALA A 57 7.92 16.12 10.79
CA ALA A 57 6.54 16.34 11.23
C ALA A 57 5.56 15.65 10.24
N PRO A 58 4.52 14.95 10.75
CA PRO A 58 3.55 14.28 9.90
C PRO A 58 2.68 15.28 9.14
N GLN A 59 2.30 14.93 7.92
CA GLN A 59 1.44 15.72 7.05
C GLN A 59 0.37 14.83 6.40
N VAL A 60 -0.74 15.42 5.98
CA VAL A 60 -1.76 14.69 5.20
C VAL A 60 -1.20 14.41 3.80
N TRP A 61 -1.26 13.16 3.36
CA TRP A 61 -0.88 12.73 2.01
C TRP A 61 -2.09 12.52 1.10
N ILE A 62 -3.09 11.78 1.59
CA ILE A 62 -4.29 11.46 0.83
C ILE A 62 -5.51 11.88 1.65
N ASP A 63 -6.19 12.89 1.13
CA ASP A 63 -7.51 13.30 1.56
C ASP A 63 -8.43 13.30 0.33
N LYS A 64 -9.49 12.49 0.41
CA LYS A 64 -10.49 12.35 -0.65
C LYS A 64 -11.88 12.80 -0.18
N GLY A 65 -11.99 13.44 0.99
CA GLY A 65 -13.27 13.82 1.59
C GLY A 65 -14.09 12.65 2.14
N THR A 66 -13.50 11.46 2.20
CA THR A 66 -14.09 10.21 2.70
C THR A 66 -12.96 9.33 3.25
N ALA A 67 -13.31 8.26 3.97
CA ALA A 67 -12.35 7.34 4.54
C ALA A 67 -11.46 6.68 3.46
N VAL A 68 -10.14 6.85 3.62
CA VAL A 68 -9.11 6.16 2.86
C VAL A 68 -8.22 5.42 3.84
N ILE A 69 -8.08 4.11 3.66
CA ILE A 69 -7.23 3.24 4.46
C ILE A 69 -6.40 2.34 3.55
N ASP A 70 -5.52 1.54 4.17
CA ASP A 70 -4.74 0.48 3.52
C ASP A 70 -4.13 0.92 2.20
N THR A 71 -3.15 1.82 2.29
CA THR A 71 -2.45 2.30 1.10
C THR A 71 -1.16 1.54 0.91
N THR A 72 -0.86 1.19 -0.34
CA THR A 72 0.41 0.61 -0.75
C THR A 72 0.92 1.27 -2.03
N VAL A 73 2.23 1.26 -2.27
CA VAL A 73 2.85 1.92 -3.43
C VAL A 73 3.90 1.03 -4.10
N GLY A 74 3.78 0.89 -5.43
CA GLY A 74 4.79 0.29 -6.29
C GLY A 74 5.37 1.33 -7.23
N ARG A 75 6.70 1.38 -7.37
CA ARG A 75 7.37 2.23 -8.37
C ARG A 75 7.78 1.37 -9.56
N ASP A 76 7.25 1.68 -10.73
CA ASP A 76 7.61 1.01 -11.96
C ASP A 76 9.02 1.44 -12.43
N PRO A 77 10.02 0.54 -12.42
CA PRO A 77 11.37 0.89 -12.84
C PRO A 77 11.44 1.17 -14.35
N ALA A 78 10.54 0.60 -15.17
CA ALA A 78 10.57 0.75 -16.62
C ALA A 78 10.06 2.14 -17.05
N SER A 79 8.96 2.60 -16.46
CA SER A 79 8.35 3.91 -16.80
C SER A 79 8.70 5.04 -15.83
N GLY A 80 9.17 4.72 -14.63
CA GLY A 80 9.42 5.67 -13.55
C GLY A 80 8.16 6.16 -12.81
N PHE A 81 6.97 5.69 -13.19
CA PHE A 81 5.72 6.03 -12.51
C PHE A 81 5.60 5.31 -11.15
N TYR A 82 5.01 6.00 -10.19
CA TYR A 82 4.45 5.39 -9.00
C TYR A 82 3.02 4.97 -9.29
N HIS A 83 2.64 3.81 -8.78
CA HIS A 83 1.28 3.33 -8.68
C HIS A 83 0.95 3.16 -7.20
N ARG A 84 -0.21 3.68 -6.77
CA ARG A 84 -0.72 3.46 -5.42
C ARG A 84 -2.06 2.76 -5.48
N PHE A 85 -2.33 1.98 -4.45
CA PHE A 85 -3.59 1.29 -4.25
C PHE A 85 -4.08 1.63 -2.86
N SER A 86 -5.35 2.05 -2.74
CA SER A 86 -5.94 2.41 -1.44
C SER A 86 -7.35 1.86 -1.34
N LYS A 87 -7.78 1.44 -0.15
CA LYS A 87 -9.18 1.12 0.14
C LYS A 87 -9.95 2.42 0.37
N ILE A 88 -10.94 2.68 -0.47
CA ILE A 88 -11.80 3.87 -0.42
C ILE A 88 -13.23 3.50 -0.81
N ASN A 89 -14.22 3.92 0.00
CA ASN A 89 -15.64 3.62 -0.24
C ASN A 89 -15.91 2.12 -0.51
N GLY A 90 -15.21 1.22 0.18
CA GLY A 90 -15.37 -0.23 -0.03
C GLY A 90 -14.62 -0.80 -1.24
N LEU A 91 -13.86 0.00 -1.99
CA LEU A 91 -13.19 -0.41 -3.23
C LEU A 91 -11.68 -0.21 -3.16
N ILE A 92 -10.92 -1.02 -3.90
CA ILE A 92 -9.51 -0.76 -4.15
C ILE A 92 -9.39 0.20 -5.35
N LEU A 93 -8.95 1.42 -5.07
CA LEU A 93 -8.65 2.44 -6.06
C LEU A 93 -7.18 2.36 -6.43
N GLN A 94 -6.89 2.21 -7.73
CA GLN A 94 -5.56 2.33 -8.29
C GLN A 94 -5.36 3.72 -8.90
N GLU A 95 -4.29 4.40 -8.52
CA GLU A 95 -3.86 5.66 -9.14
C GLU A 95 -2.40 5.59 -9.57
N LYS A 96 -1.98 6.47 -10.49
CA LYS A 96 -0.58 6.64 -10.89
C LYS A 96 -0.11 8.09 -10.87
N SER A 97 1.18 8.30 -10.63
CA SER A 97 1.82 9.62 -10.73
C SER A 97 3.30 9.50 -11.04
N THR A 98 3.92 10.57 -11.54
CA THR A 98 5.38 10.65 -11.70
C THR A 98 6.11 11.02 -10.40
N SER A 99 5.37 11.31 -9.33
CA SER A 99 5.93 11.66 -8.02
C SER A 99 4.93 11.30 -6.91
N LEU A 100 5.45 10.96 -5.74
CA LEU A 100 4.62 10.71 -4.56
C LEU A 100 3.78 11.94 -4.15
N PHE A 101 4.24 13.16 -4.45
CA PHE A 101 3.65 14.41 -3.97
C PHE A 101 3.06 15.30 -5.09
N ARG A 102 2.84 14.75 -6.28
CA ARG A 102 2.15 15.44 -7.39
C ARG A 102 0.71 14.96 -7.53
N THR A 103 0.02 15.48 -8.54
CA THR A 103 -1.30 15.01 -8.93
C THR A 103 -1.26 13.52 -9.30
N TRP A 104 -2.22 12.78 -8.76
CA TRP A 104 -2.45 11.37 -9.05
C TRP A 104 -3.60 11.24 -10.06
N GLN A 105 -3.44 10.32 -11.02
CA GLN A 105 -4.45 10.01 -12.03
C GLN A 105 -5.05 8.64 -11.73
N THR A 106 -6.37 8.55 -11.71
CA THR A 106 -7.07 7.26 -11.58
C THR A 106 -6.74 6.35 -12.75
N VAL A 107 -6.39 5.10 -12.45
CA VAL A 107 -6.14 4.04 -13.43
C VAL A 107 -7.30 3.04 -13.42
N ALA A 108 -7.71 2.58 -12.24
CA ALA A 108 -8.82 1.67 -12.05
C ALA A 108 -9.48 1.90 -10.69
N ASN A 109 -10.75 1.52 -10.56
CA ASN A 109 -11.47 1.55 -9.30
C ASN A 109 -12.24 0.25 -9.14
N GLY A 110 -12.19 -0.36 -7.95
CA GLY A 110 -12.77 -1.69 -7.71
C GLY A 110 -11.87 -2.84 -8.17
N VAL A 111 -10.54 -2.67 -8.09
CA VAL A 111 -9.60 -3.75 -8.44
C VAL A 111 -9.87 -4.98 -7.54
N GLY A 112 -10.06 -6.15 -8.15
CA GLY A 112 -10.38 -7.40 -7.44
C GLY A 112 -11.85 -7.57 -7.02
N GLN A 113 -12.66 -6.51 -7.07
CA GLN A 113 -14.04 -6.55 -6.57
C GLN A 113 -14.93 -7.52 -7.36
N ALA A 114 -14.84 -7.48 -8.69
CA ALA A 114 -15.66 -8.34 -9.54
C ALA A 114 -15.32 -9.84 -9.36
N GLN A 115 -14.08 -10.14 -8.99
CA GLN A 115 -13.58 -11.50 -8.80
C GLN A 115 -13.85 -12.03 -7.40
N PHE A 116 -13.74 -11.19 -6.37
CA PHE A 116 -13.66 -11.64 -4.97
C PHE A 116 -14.66 -10.95 -4.01
N GLY A 117 -15.44 -9.98 -4.48
CA GLY A 117 -16.36 -9.22 -3.64
C GLY A 117 -15.66 -8.15 -2.80
N ASP A 118 -15.92 -8.11 -1.50
CA ASP A 118 -15.35 -7.09 -0.61
C ASP A 118 -13.92 -7.48 -0.20
N VAL A 119 -12.97 -6.62 -0.57
CA VAL A 119 -11.53 -6.82 -0.36
C VAL A 119 -10.85 -5.56 0.19
N GLU A 120 -9.85 -5.72 1.04
CA GLU A 120 -9.07 -4.65 1.70
C GLU A 120 -7.56 -4.94 1.62
N GLY A 121 -6.73 -4.20 2.36
CA GLY A 121 -5.31 -4.54 2.54
C GLY A 121 -4.51 -4.81 1.25
N PRO A 122 -4.57 -3.94 0.22
CA PRO A 122 -3.81 -4.14 -1.00
C PRO A 122 -2.30 -4.16 -0.70
N LEU A 123 -1.59 -5.06 -1.36
CA LEU A 123 -0.14 -5.22 -1.30
C LEU A 123 0.39 -5.36 -2.72
N ILE A 124 1.18 -4.39 -3.18
CA ILE A 124 1.74 -4.36 -4.55
C ILE A 124 3.23 -4.70 -4.54
N PHE A 125 3.67 -5.57 -5.46
CA PHE A 125 5.10 -5.81 -5.69
C PHE A 125 5.37 -6.23 -7.14
N LEU A 126 6.58 -5.96 -7.60
CA LEU A 126 7.07 -6.41 -8.90
C LEU A 126 7.70 -7.81 -8.75
N SER A 127 7.40 -8.71 -9.68
CA SER A 127 7.97 -10.05 -9.71
C SER A 127 9.50 -9.99 -9.91
N ASN A 128 10.24 -10.75 -9.11
CA ASN A 128 11.67 -10.97 -9.29
C ASN A 128 11.97 -12.18 -10.21
N VAL A 129 10.94 -12.91 -10.64
CA VAL A 129 11.06 -14.08 -11.53
C VAL A 129 10.61 -13.74 -12.95
N PHE A 130 9.48 -13.04 -13.08
CA PHE A 130 8.87 -12.70 -14.37
C PHE A 130 8.98 -11.21 -14.66
N SER A 131 9.90 -10.86 -15.56
CA SER A 131 10.17 -9.46 -15.90
C SER A 131 8.91 -8.72 -16.36
N GLY A 132 8.59 -7.61 -15.71
CA GLY A 132 7.45 -6.75 -16.04
C GLY A 132 6.10 -7.22 -15.47
N GLU A 133 6.07 -8.35 -14.77
CA GLU A 133 4.88 -8.83 -14.07
C GLU A 133 4.76 -8.19 -12.69
N TRP A 134 3.59 -7.64 -12.41
CA TRP A 134 3.19 -7.09 -11.14
C TRP A 134 2.21 -8.02 -10.45
N HIS A 135 2.36 -8.18 -9.14
CA HIS A 135 1.41 -8.84 -8.29
C HIS A 135 0.74 -7.82 -7.36
N LEU A 136 -0.58 -7.89 -7.27
CA LEU A 136 -1.37 -7.16 -6.29
C LEU A 136 -2.14 -8.18 -5.47
N TRP A 137 -1.82 -8.32 -4.19
CA TRP A 137 -2.61 -9.18 -3.30
C TRP A 137 -3.62 -8.32 -2.57
N VAL A 138 -4.86 -8.76 -2.51
CA VAL A 138 -5.94 -8.10 -1.75
C VAL A 138 -6.49 -9.05 -0.71
N ASP A 139 -6.81 -8.56 0.47
CA ASP A 139 -7.29 -9.36 1.59
C ASP A 139 -8.83 -9.44 1.57
N GLY A 140 -9.37 -10.65 1.41
CA GLY A 140 -10.81 -10.89 1.48
C GLY A 140 -11.37 -10.70 2.89
N ILE A 141 -12.53 -10.07 3.01
CA ILE A 141 -13.26 -9.99 4.30
C ILE A 141 -13.95 -11.33 4.61
N SER A 142 -14.56 -11.96 3.59
CA SER A 142 -15.27 -13.24 3.69
C SER A 142 -15.38 -13.93 2.32
N PRO A 143 -14.78 -15.12 2.11
CA PRO A 143 -13.86 -15.80 3.02
C PRO A 143 -12.60 -14.95 3.26
N GLN A 144 -11.98 -15.16 4.42
CA GLN A 144 -10.86 -14.35 4.85
C GLN A 144 -9.54 -14.80 4.22
N GLY A 145 -8.68 -13.84 3.85
CA GLY A 145 -7.29 -14.10 3.43
C GLY A 145 -6.94 -13.52 2.06
N TYR A 146 -5.66 -13.63 1.70
CA TYR A 146 -5.17 -13.06 0.45
C TYR A 146 -5.74 -13.71 -0.81
N HIS A 147 -6.11 -12.84 -1.75
CA HIS A 147 -6.43 -13.13 -3.14
C HIS A 147 -5.40 -12.44 -4.05
N PRO A 148 -4.38 -13.18 -4.51
CA PRO A 148 -3.40 -12.68 -5.47
C PRO A 148 -4.02 -12.37 -6.83
N LEU A 149 -3.67 -11.19 -7.34
CA LEU A 149 -3.89 -10.74 -8.71
C LEU A 149 -2.54 -10.48 -9.38
N GLU A 150 -2.52 -10.53 -10.71
CA GLU A 150 -1.34 -10.23 -11.52
C GLU A 150 -1.67 -9.43 -12.79
N THR A 151 -0.68 -8.72 -13.31
CA THR A 151 -0.72 -8.02 -14.59
C THR A 151 0.68 -7.81 -15.15
N THR A 152 0.82 -7.84 -16.46
CA THR A 152 2.06 -7.44 -17.15
C THR A 152 2.01 -5.98 -17.66
N ASN A 153 0.89 -5.29 -17.44
CA ASN A 153 0.72 -3.89 -17.75
C ASN A 153 -0.02 -3.17 -16.62
N ILE A 154 0.74 -2.73 -15.61
CA ILE A 154 0.20 -2.03 -14.44
C ILE A 154 -0.54 -0.73 -14.79
N THR A 155 -0.27 -0.13 -15.95
CA THR A 155 -0.97 1.10 -16.38
C THR A 155 -2.34 0.87 -16.99
N SER A 156 -2.68 -0.38 -17.33
CA SER A 156 -3.96 -0.73 -17.95
C SER A 156 -5.15 -0.72 -16.97
N GLY A 157 -4.87 -0.89 -15.67
CA GLY A 157 -5.91 -1.13 -14.67
C GLY A 157 -6.55 -2.51 -14.73
N VAL A 158 -6.08 -3.39 -15.63
CA VAL A 158 -6.59 -4.75 -15.80
C VAL A 158 -5.73 -5.71 -14.99
N TRP A 159 -6.41 -6.46 -14.12
CA TRP A 159 -5.83 -7.41 -13.17
C TRP A 159 -6.51 -8.77 -13.33
N THR A 160 -5.73 -9.84 -13.33
CA THR A 160 -6.21 -11.23 -13.44
C THR A 160 -5.92 -11.96 -12.14
N ALA A 161 -6.84 -12.83 -11.69
CA ALA A 161 -6.60 -13.66 -10.52
C ALA A 161 -5.45 -14.64 -10.79
N SER A 162 -4.42 -14.63 -9.94
CA SER A 162 -3.32 -15.60 -10.06
C SER A 162 -3.83 -17.01 -9.77
N THR A 163 -3.14 -18.01 -10.31
CA THR A 163 -3.44 -19.42 -10.07
C THR A 163 -2.19 -20.16 -9.59
N GLY A 164 -2.35 -21.30 -8.93
CA GLY A 164 -1.22 -22.16 -8.52
C GLY A 164 -0.33 -21.59 -7.41
N TYR A 165 -0.80 -20.57 -6.67
CA TYR A 165 -0.10 -20.04 -5.51
C TYR A 165 -0.38 -20.85 -4.25
N MET A 166 0.55 -20.81 -3.30
CA MET A 166 0.41 -21.41 -1.98
C MET A 166 0.80 -20.37 -0.94
N LEU A 167 -0.10 -20.10 -0.01
CA LEU A 167 0.12 -19.19 1.10
C LEU A 167 0.02 -19.97 2.42
N PRO A 168 0.69 -19.52 3.50
CA PRO A 168 0.49 -20.11 4.82
C PRO A 168 -0.97 -19.95 5.27
N PRO A 169 -1.43 -20.66 6.32
CA PRO A 169 -2.79 -20.48 6.82
C PRO A 169 -3.06 -19.04 7.29
N ASN A 170 -4.18 -18.47 6.86
CA ASN A 170 -4.67 -17.13 7.26
C ASN A 170 -3.65 -15.97 7.11
N PRO A 171 -2.94 -15.82 5.97
CA PRO A 171 -2.07 -14.68 5.78
C PRO A 171 -2.92 -13.46 5.41
N ARG A 172 -2.69 -12.36 6.10
CA ARG A 172 -3.44 -11.12 5.95
C ARG A 172 -2.53 -9.94 6.13
N HIS A 173 -2.81 -8.87 5.41
CA HIS A 173 -2.35 -7.52 5.74
C HIS A 173 -0.84 -7.36 6.08
N GLY A 174 0.04 -7.99 5.30
CA GLY A 174 1.50 -7.90 5.35
C GLY A 174 2.12 -7.10 4.21
N THR A 175 3.38 -7.39 3.92
CA THR A 175 4.18 -6.75 2.87
C THR A 175 5.06 -7.78 2.16
N VAL A 176 5.40 -7.54 0.90
CA VAL A 176 6.42 -8.28 0.15
C VAL A 176 7.47 -7.29 -0.30
N PHE A 177 8.72 -7.55 0.08
CA PHE A 177 9.87 -6.78 -0.39
C PHE A 177 10.94 -7.73 -0.91
N SER A 178 11.68 -7.26 -1.91
CA SER A 178 12.80 -8.01 -2.45
C SER A 178 13.99 -7.93 -1.50
N ILE A 179 14.64 -9.08 -1.31
CA ILE A 179 15.92 -9.19 -0.62
C ILE A 179 16.98 -9.67 -1.61
N SER A 180 18.23 -9.31 -1.36
CA SER A 180 19.37 -9.82 -2.10
C SER A 180 19.55 -11.33 -1.87
N ALA A 181 20.19 -12.00 -2.82
CA ALA A 181 20.54 -13.43 -2.66
C ALA A 181 21.41 -13.67 -1.41
N THR A 182 22.23 -12.69 -1.02
CA THR A 182 23.05 -12.76 0.20
C THR A 182 22.18 -12.68 1.46
N GLU A 183 21.22 -11.75 1.51
CA GLU A 183 20.26 -11.67 2.63
C GLU A 183 19.42 -12.95 2.73
N ALA A 184 18.95 -13.48 1.59
CA ALA A 184 18.22 -14.74 1.56
C ALA A 184 19.05 -15.91 2.11
N ALA A 185 20.32 -16.03 1.69
CA ALA A 185 21.23 -17.07 2.18
C ALA A 185 21.49 -16.91 3.70
N ASN A 186 21.67 -15.68 4.17
CA ASN A 186 21.87 -15.40 5.60
C ASN A 186 20.64 -15.75 6.43
N LEU A 187 19.43 -15.42 5.96
CA LEU A 187 18.18 -15.77 6.63
C LEU A 187 17.98 -17.29 6.69
N ALA A 188 18.25 -18.01 5.60
CA ALA A 188 18.14 -19.46 5.55
C ALA A 188 19.15 -20.18 6.46
N ALA A 189 20.28 -19.53 6.80
CA ALA A 189 21.27 -20.07 7.72
C ALA A 189 20.90 -19.89 9.20
N VAL A 190 19.88 -19.08 9.52
CA VAL A 190 19.38 -18.94 10.89
C VAL A 190 18.64 -20.22 11.28
N LYS A 191 19.21 -20.97 12.22
CA LYS A 191 18.50 -22.09 12.85
C LYS A 191 17.45 -21.51 13.81
N VAL A 192 16.18 -21.76 13.50
CA VAL A 192 15.03 -21.47 14.37
C VAL A 192 14.85 -22.59 15.38
#